data_AF-A2Q4Y1-F1
#
_entry.id   AF-A2Q4Y1-F1
#
_cell.length_a   1.000
_cell.length_b   1.000
_cell.length_c   1.000
_cell.angle_alpha   90.00
_cell.angle_beta   90.00
_cell.angle_gamma   90.00
#
_symmetry.space_group_name_H-M   'P 1'
#
loop_
_entity.id
_entity.type
_entity.pdbx_description
1 polymer ?
#
loop_
_entity_poly.entity_id
_entity_poly.type
_entity_poly.pdbx_seq_one_letter_code
_entity_poly.pdbx_strand_id
1 'polypeptide(L)' 'MCHRLRYSSPDELIAEVLSFLQVKPLMLLKCMSKSWNTLISEPTFVKLHLNRSARNTDLAFVSSLRSLLSTC' A
#
# COMPACT_ATOMS: atom_id res chain seq x y z
N MET A 1 16.14 -0.41 14.51
CA MET A 1 15.42 0.87 14.79
C MET A 1 13.93 0.64 14.57
N CYS A 2 13.14 0.44 15.64
CA CYS A 2 11.70 0.35 15.52
C CYS A 2 11.15 1.76 15.26
N HIS A 3 10.79 2.07 14.02
CA HIS A 3 10.09 3.31 13.70
C HIS A 3 8.71 3.26 14.37
N ARG A 4 8.60 3.91 15.54
CA ARG A 4 7.33 4.21 16.18
C ARG A 4 6.55 5.09 15.19
N LEU A 5 5.53 4.54 14.56
CA LEU A 5 4.63 5.28 13.69
C LEU A 5 3.92 6.32 14.56
N ARG A 6 4.33 7.59 14.48
CA ARG A 6 3.56 8.71 15.04
C ARG A 6 2.35 8.91 14.14
N TYR A 7 1.27 8.21 14.44
CA TYR A 7 -0.04 8.53 13.90
C TYR A 7 -0.67 9.62 14.75
N SER A 8 -1.04 10.73 14.11
CA SER A 8 -1.71 11.85 14.76
C SER A 8 -3.23 11.74 14.67
N SER A 9 -3.76 10.88 13.80
CA SER A 9 -5.19 10.63 13.65
C SER A 9 -5.50 9.17 13.27
N PRO A 10 -6.74 8.70 13.49
CA PRO A 10 -7.19 7.39 13.01
C PRO A 10 -7.09 7.25 11.50
N ASP A 11 -7.40 8.31 10.75
CA ASP A 11 -7.42 8.28 9.27
C ASP A 11 -6.02 8.05 8.68
N GLU A 12 -5.00 8.65 9.29
CA GLU A 12 -3.61 8.41 8.89
C GLU A 12 -3.22 6.93 9.13
N LEU A 13 -3.61 6.34 10.27
CA LEU A 13 -3.33 4.94 10.59
C LEU A 13 -4.03 4.02 9.59
N ILE A 14 -5.29 4.32 9.28
CA ILE A 14 -6.09 3.57 8.31
C ILE A 14 -5.45 3.68 6.91
N ALA A 15 -5.02 4.87 6.50
CA ALA A 15 -4.32 5.09 5.23
C ALA A 15 -3.03 4.25 5.11
N GLU A 16 -2.30 4.08 6.21
CA GLU A 16 -1.11 3.22 6.25
C GLU A 16 -1.44 1.75 6.07
N VAL A 17 -2.50 1.27 6.73
CA VAL A 17 -2.96 -0.11 6.57
C VAL A 17 -3.44 -0.34 5.15
N LEU A 18 -4.30 0.54 4.65
CA LEU A 18 -4.84 0.49 3.29
C LEU A 18 -3.75 0.55 2.22
N SER A 19 -2.67 1.30 2.45
CA SER A 19 -1.60 1.41 1.46
C SER A 19 -0.76 0.14 1.31
N PHE A 20 -0.96 -0.88 2.15
CA PHE A 20 -0.42 -2.23 1.93
C PHE A 20 -1.30 -3.08 1.00
N LEU A 21 -2.55 -2.67 0.76
CA LEU A 21 -3.47 -3.43 -0.08
C LEU A 21 -3.18 -3.22 -1.56
N GLN A 22 -3.47 -4.25 -2.35
CA GLN A 22 -3.47 -4.13 -3.81
C GLN A 22 -4.64 -3.27 -4.30
N VAL A 23 -4.55 -2.80 -5.54
CA VAL A 23 -5.56 -1.89 -6.14
C VAL A 23 -6.96 -2.49 -6.15
N LYS A 24 -7.13 -3.78 -6.45
CA LYS A 24 -8.45 -4.44 -6.55
C LYS A 24 -9.26 -4.36 -5.23
N PRO A 25 -8.74 -4.82 -4.08
CA PRO A 25 -9.41 -4.62 -2.79
C PRO A 25 -9.72 -3.17 -2.45
N LEU A 26 -8.81 -2.24 -2.76
CA LEU A 26 -9.01 -0.81 -2.52
C LEU A 26 -10.20 -0.26 -3.30
N MET A 27 -10.36 -0.67 -4.57
CA MET A 27 -11.50 -0.23 -5.39
C MET A 27 -12.84 -0.72 -4.84
N LEU A 28 -12.88 -1.93 -4.27
CA LEU A 28 -14.09 -2.44 -3.60
C LEU A 28 -14.44 -1.59 -2.37
N LEU A 29 -13.46 -1.32 -1.50
CA LEU A 29 -13.65 -0.45 -0.33
C LEU A 29 -14.11 0.95 -0.73
N LYS A 30 -13.55 1.49 -1.83
CA LYS A 30 -13.93 2.78 -2.39
C LYS A 30 -15.43 2.86 -2.72
N CYS A 31 -16.02 1.77 -3.19
CA CYS A 31 -17.44 1.67 -3.52
C CYS A 31 -18.34 1.45 -2.30
N MET A 32 -17.80 1.03 -1.15
CA MET A 32 -18.61 0.66 0.03
C MET A 32 -19.07 1.85 0.86
N SER A 33 -18.31 2.95 0.91
CA SER A 33 -18.73 4.15 1.64
C SER A 33 -18.08 5.42 1.10
N LYS A 34 -18.75 6.56 1.35
CA LYS A 34 -18.20 7.89 1.02
C LYS A 34 -16.89 8.17 1.75
N SER A 35 -16.77 7.77 3.01
CA SER A 35 -15.56 7.98 3.82
C SER A 35 -14.35 7.25 3.25
N TRP A 36 -14.54 5.99 2.82
CA TRP A 36 -13.48 5.24 2.14
C TRP A 36 -13.12 5.86 0.79
N ASN A 37 -14.13 6.30 0.02
CA ASN A 37 -13.88 6.99 -1.25
C ASN A 37 -13.06 8.26 -1.08
N THR A 38 -13.39 9.09 -0.09
CA THR A 38 -12.62 10.30 0.23
C THR A 38 -11.19 9.93 0.61
N LEU A 39 -11.01 9.06 1.62
CA LEU A 39 -9.67 8.68 2.12
C LEU A 39 -8.77 8.09 1.02
N ILE A 40 -9.30 7.21 0.18
CA ILE A 40 -8.54 6.54 -0.89
C ILE A 40 -8.25 7.50 -2.06
N SER A 41 -9.11 8.51 -2.27
CA SER A 41 -8.92 9.49 -3.34
C SER A 41 -8.03 10.67 -2.92
N GLU A 42 -7.69 10.79 -1.63
CA GLU A 42 -6.80 11.84 -1.14
C GLU A 42 -5.40 11.74 -1.79
N PRO A 43 -4.83 12.84 -2.30
CA PRO A 43 -3.51 12.83 -2.94
C PRO A 43 -2.40 12.27 -2.05
N THR A 44 -2.49 12.49 -0.74
CA THR A 44 -1.54 11.98 0.26
C THR A 44 -1.56 10.45 0.29
N PHE A 45 -2.74 9.84 0.25
CA PHE A 45 -2.89 8.39 0.18
C PHE A 45 -2.35 7.84 -1.14
N VAL A 46 -2.69 8.47 -2.27
CA VAL A 46 -2.21 8.05 -3.60
C VAL A 46 -0.69 8.05 -3.65
N LYS A 47 -0.03 9.10 -3.16
CA LYS A 47 1.44 9.19 -3.10
C LYS A 47 2.03 8.10 -2.20
N LEU A 48 1.42 7.85 -1.04
CA LEU A 48 1.83 6.79 -0.11
C LEU A 48 1.74 5.40 -0.75
N HIS A 49 0.63 5.11 -1.43
CA HIS A 49 0.39 3.84 -2.13
C HIS A 49 1.39 3.61 -3.27
N LEU A 50 1.62 4.63 -4.11
CA LEU A 50 2.61 4.56 -5.20
C LEU A 50 4.02 4.29 -4.69
N ASN A 51 4.45 5.01 -3.64
CA ASN A 51 5.78 4.83 -3.03
C ASN A 51 5.99 3.44 -2.42
N ARG A 52 4.90 2.78 -1.98
CA ARG A 52 4.94 1.42 -1.46
C ARG A 52 4.91 0.39 -2.58
N SER A 53 4.08 0.61 -3.59
CA SER A 53 4.03 -0.23 -4.79
C SER A 53 5.40 -0.32 -5.45
N ALA A 54 6.08 0.82 -5.64
CA ALA A 54 7.44 0.87 -6.21
C ALA A 54 8.46 0.02 -5.41
N ARG A 55 8.38 0.02 -4.08
CA ARG A 55 9.22 -0.82 -3.21
C ARG A 55 8.88 -2.30 -3.30
N ASN A 56 7.61 -2.64 -3.50
CA ASN A 56 7.17 -4.03 -3.67
C ASN A 56 7.50 -4.59 -5.06
N THR A 57 7.57 -3.75 -6.10
CA THR A 57 8.03 -4.17 -7.44
C THR A 57 9.47 -4.66 -7.41
N ASP A 58 10.34 -4.02 -6.63
CA ASP A 58 11.71 -4.48 -6.41
C ASP A 58 11.73 -5.86 -5.74
N LEU A 59 10.91 -6.06 -4.70
CA LEU A 59 10.77 -7.38 -4.06
C LEU A 59 10.17 -8.45 -4.99
N ALA A 60 9.23 -8.09 -5.85
CA ALA A 60 8.65 -9.00 -6.85
C ALA A 60 9.64 -9.36 -7.96
N PHE A 61 10.50 -8.42 -8.34
CA PHE A 61 11.60 -8.65 -9.26
C PHE A 61 12.67 -9.53 -8.62
N VAL A 62 13.09 -9.24 -7.38
CA VAL A 62 14.05 -10.03 -6.61
C VAL A 62 13.52 -11.44 -6.34
N SER A 63 12.23 -11.61 -6.05
CA SER A 63 11.63 -12.94 -5.87
C SER A 63 11.55 -13.71 -7.18
N SER A 64 11.29 -13.03 -8.30
CA SER A 64 11.32 -13.62 -9.64
C SER A 64 12.75 -14.03 -10.02
N LEU A 65 13.75 -13.16 -9.81
CA LEU A 65 15.16 -13.49 -10.01
C LEU A 65 15.63 -14.63 -9.11
N ARG A 66 15.24 -14.63 -7.82
CA ARG A 66 15.56 -15.72 -6.89
C ARG A 66 14.96 -17.05 -7.37
N SER A 67 13.71 -17.03 -7.84
CA SER A 67 13.06 -18.21 -8.39
C SER A 67 13.82 -18.70 -9.62
N LEU A 68 14.15 -17.80 -10.55
CA LEU A 68 14.91 -18.11 -11.76
C LEU A 68 16.31 -18.66 -11.43
N LEU A 69 17.03 -18.08 -10.48
CA LEU A 69 18.35 -18.52 -10.04
C LEU A 69 18.30 -19.85 -9.24
N SER A 70 17.15 -20.23 -8.66
CA SER A 70 16.97 -21.52 -7.99
C SER A 70 16.60 -22.67 -8.93
N THR A 71 16.32 -22.38 -10.20
CA THR A 71 15.98 -23.36 -11.24
C THR A 71 17.21 -23.95 -11.95
N CYS A 72 18.42 -23.72 -11.42
CA CYS A 72 19.65 -24.40 -11.85
C CYS A 72 20.00 -25.54 -10.90
#